data_AF-A0A0E9MVS3-F1
#
_entry.id   AF-A0A0E9MVS3-F1
#
_cell.length_a   1.000
_cell.length_b   1.000
_cell.length_c   1.000
_cell.angle_alpha   90.00
_cell.angle_beta   90.00
_cell.angle_gamma   90.00
#
_symmetry.space_group_name_H-M   'P 1'
#
loop_
_entity.id
_entity.type
_entity.pdbx_description
1 polymer ?
#
loop_
_entity_poly.entity_id
_entity_poly.type
_entity_poly.pdbx_seq_one_letter_code
_entity_poly.pdbx_strand_id
1 'polypeptide(L)'
;MRRLVYLAIPLVMLGCKTKTPSGTEAASSKPYVGKLVVLELCNHFVVELESGDIDTSKLALNWRDEKRNATYPKSFAVASSCSFATSGLKEGDRFTFELADGAQENCAVCMAYYPTPDKKLSIKNISKITP
;
A
#
# COMPACT_ATOMS: atom_id res chain seq x y z
N MET A 1 39.93 -15.66 -57.39
CA MET A 1 39.31 -16.93 -56.94
C MET A 1 39.00 -16.82 -55.47
N ARG A 2 37.72 -16.60 -55.11
CA ARG A 2 37.27 -16.61 -53.71
C ARG A 2 35.93 -17.35 -53.73
N ARG A 3 35.97 -18.68 -53.56
CA ARG A 3 34.79 -19.54 -53.62
C ARG A 3 33.93 -19.26 -52.37
N LEU A 4 32.76 -18.67 -52.59
CA LEU A 4 31.67 -18.62 -51.63
C LEU A 4 31.24 -20.06 -51.32
N VAL A 5 31.40 -20.48 -50.07
CA VAL A 5 30.84 -21.73 -49.56
C VAL A 5 29.56 -21.35 -48.81
N TYR A 6 28.42 -21.54 -49.50
CA TYR A 6 27.10 -21.49 -48.89
C TYR A 6 26.88 -22.77 -48.10
N LEU A 7 26.82 -22.68 -46.77
CA LEU A 7 26.31 -23.74 -45.90
C LEU A 7 24.83 -23.48 -45.67
N ALA A 8 23.99 -24.26 -46.35
CA ALA A 8 22.57 -24.35 -46.08
C ALA A 8 22.35 -25.02 -44.71
N ILE A 9 21.80 -24.27 -43.75
CA ILE A 9 21.40 -24.79 -42.43
C ILE A 9 19.86 -24.98 -42.46
N PRO A 10 19.35 -26.18 -42.16
CA PRO A 10 17.93 -26.47 -42.26
C PRO A 10 17.15 -25.87 -41.09
N LEU A 11 15.92 -25.46 -41.45
CA LEU A 11 14.80 -25.04 -40.62
C LEU A 11 14.45 -26.08 -39.56
N VAL A 12 14.60 -25.74 -38.28
CA VAL A 12 14.06 -26.52 -37.15
C VAL A 12 12.95 -25.70 -36.50
N MET A 13 11.70 -26.04 -36.83
CA MET A 13 10.50 -25.53 -36.16
C MET A 13 10.36 -26.22 -34.81
N LEU A 14 10.88 -25.60 -33.74
CA LEU A 14 10.67 -26.06 -32.37
C LEU A 14 9.38 -25.42 -31.81
N GLY A 15 8.26 -26.12 -31.96
CA GLY A 15 6.98 -25.73 -31.39
C GLY A 15 7.02 -25.76 -29.85
N CYS A 16 7.00 -24.58 -29.23
CA CYS A 16 6.83 -24.44 -27.80
C CYS A 16 5.33 -24.44 -27.49
N LYS A 17 4.84 -25.48 -26.81
CA LYS A 17 3.47 -25.49 -26.27
C LYS A 17 3.36 -24.39 -25.21
N THR A 18 2.57 -23.36 -25.50
CA THR A 18 2.18 -22.35 -24.52
C THR A 18 1.41 -23.03 -23.40
N LYS A 19 2.02 -23.09 -22.22
CA LYS A 19 1.34 -23.48 -20.99
C LYS A 19 0.32 -22.39 -20.67
N THR A 20 -0.97 -22.72 -20.74
CA THR A 20 -2.04 -21.93 -20.15
C THR A 20 -1.79 -21.84 -18.64
N PRO A 21 -1.54 -20.66 -18.05
CA PRO A 21 -1.65 -20.52 -16.62
C PRO A 21 -3.14 -20.51 -16.31
N SER A 22 -3.65 -21.65 -15.84
CA SER A 22 -4.88 -21.70 -15.07
C SER A 22 -4.51 -21.17 -13.67
N GLY A 23 -4.61 -19.86 -13.53
CA GLY A 23 -4.58 -19.17 -12.26
C GLY A 23 -5.81 -18.28 -12.23
N THR A 24 -6.73 -18.57 -11.31
CA THR A 24 -7.82 -17.68 -10.96
C THR A 24 -7.18 -16.38 -10.46
N GLU A 25 -7.01 -15.40 -11.35
CA GLU A 25 -6.78 -14.02 -10.96
C GLU A 25 -8.05 -13.57 -10.23
N ALA A 26 -8.01 -13.61 -8.89
CA ALA A 26 -8.89 -12.79 -8.09
C ALA A 26 -8.75 -11.36 -8.64
N ALA A 27 -9.86 -10.77 -9.07
CA ALA A 27 -9.90 -9.46 -9.67
C ALA A 27 -9.04 -8.48 -8.86
N SER A 28 -7.89 -8.12 -9.42
CA SER A 28 -6.93 -7.22 -8.79
C SER A 28 -7.56 -5.83 -8.79
N SER A 29 -8.35 -5.53 -7.74
CA SER A 29 -8.70 -4.15 -7.43
C SER A 29 -7.39 -3.42 -7.18
N LYS A 30 -7.11 -2.37 -7.97
CA LYS A 30 -5.88 -1.58 -7.81
C LYS A 30 -5.74 -1.18 -6.33
N PRO A 31 -4.57 -1.36 -5.71
CA PRO A 31 -4.40 -1.04 -4.30
C PRO A 31 -4.54 0.48 -4.08
N TYR A 32 -5.01 0.86 -2.89
CA TYR A 32 -5.11 2.26 -2.47
C TYR A 32 -3.71 2.84 -2.31
N VAL A 33 -3.57 4.16 -2.55
CA VAL A 33 -2.31 4.87 -2.30
C VAL A 33 -2.51 5.85 -1.16
N GLY A 34 -1.68 5.72 -0.14
CA GLY A 34 -1.67 6.58 1.03
C GLY A 34 -0.32 7.26 1.22
N LYS A 35 -0.34 8.37 1.95
CA LYS A 35 0.85 9.03 2.48
C LYS A 35 0.80 8.99 4.01
N LEU A 36 1.89 8.55 4.63
CA LEU A 36 2.01 8.58 6.09
C LEU A 36 2.28 10.02 6.52
N VAL A 37 1.27 10.69 7.07
CA VAL A 37 1.35 12.12 7.43
C VAL A 37 1.69 12.36 8.89
N VAL A 38 1.40 11.39 9.76
CA VAL A 38 1.79 11.40 11.17
C VAL A 38 2.27 10.01 11.58
N LEU A 39 3.43 9.96 12.22
CA LEU A 39 3.99 8.86 12.96
C LEU A 39 4.47 9.41 14.30
N GLU A 40 3.78 9.05 15.37
CA GLU A 40 4.09 9.52 16.71
C GLU A 40 4.34 8.35 17.66
N LEU A 41 4.72 8.71 18.89
CA LEU A 41 4.83 7.74 19.98
C LEU A 41 3.57 6.89 20.05
N CYS A 42 3.75 5.63 20.41
CA CYS A 42 2.65 4.72 20.72
C CYS A 42 1.82 4.31 19.49
N ASN A 43 2.47 4.26 18.32
CA ASN A 43 1.88 3.79 17.07
C ASN A 43 0.65 4.61 16.65
N HIS A 44 0.66 5.90 16.96
CA HIS A 44 -0.31 6.85 16.42
C HIS A 44 0.09 7.18 14.99
N PHE A 45 -0.50 6.44 14.05
CA PHE A 45 -0.30 6.63 12.62
C PHE A 45 -1.53 7.27 11.99
N VAL A 46 -1.29 8.32 11.20
CA VAL A 46 -2.33 8.96 10.38
C VAL A 46 -1.92 8.88 8.92
N VAL A 47 -2.85 8.43 8.09
CA VAL A 47 -2.67 8.26 6.65
C VAL A 47 -3.60 9.23 5.94
N GLU A 48 -3.06 9.97 4.98
CA GLU A 48 -3.83 10.73 3.98
C GLU A 48 -4.02 9.87 2.73
N LEU A 49 -5.27 9.73 2.27
CA LEU A 49 -5.58 9.00 1.04
C LEU A 49 -5.30 9.87 -0.20
N GLU A 50 -4.35 9.44 -1.03
CA GLU A 50 -3.97 10.12 -2.27
C GLU A 50 -4.62 9.51 -3.52
N SER A 51 -4.88 8.20 -3.53
CA SER A 51 -5.52 7.51 -4.67
C SER A 51 -6.38 6.32 -4.24
N GLY A 52 -7.49 6.13 -4.96
CA GLY A 52 -8.50 5.11 -4.73
C GLY A 52 -9.80 5.69 -4.17
N ASP A 53 -10.86 4.88 -4.19
CA ASP A 53 -12.20 5.28 -3.77
C ASP A 53 -12.58 4.54 -2.48
N ILE A 54 -12.48 5.25 -1.36
CA ILE A 54 -12.97 4.81 -0.06
C ILE A 54 -14.16 5.70 0.27
N ASP A 55 -15.26 5.09 0.72
CA ASP A 55 -16.43 5.83 1.21
C ASP A 55 -16.00 6.95 2.16
N THR A 56 -16.29 8.19 1.77
CA THR A 56 -15.94 9.41 2.51
C THR A 56 -16.49 9.43 3.94
N SER A 57 -17.55 8.68 4.24
CA SER A 57 -18.07 8.53 5.61
C SER A 57 -17.06 7.88 6.56
N LYS A 58 -16.08 7.15 6.01
CA LYS A 58 -14.98 6.46 6.70
C LYS A 58 -13.68 7.26 6.75
N LEU A 59 -13.67 8.49 6.23
CA LEU A 59 -12.50 9.37 6.20
C LEU A 59 -12.79 10.69 6.90
N ALA A 60 -11.80 11.24 7.58
CA ALA A 60 -11.84 12.60 8.07
C ALA A 60 -11.51 13.53 6.90
N LEU A 61 -12.49 14.32 6.44
CA LEU A 61 -12.32 15.17 5.26
C LEU A 61 -11.44 16.40 5.52
N ASN A 62 -11.28 16.79 6.78
CA ASN A 62 -10.52 17.96 7.20
C ASN A 62 -10.04 17.76 8.65
N TRP A 63 -9.08 16.86 8.85
CA TRP A 63 -8.49 16.67 10.19
C TRP A 63 -7.32 17.63 10.39
N ARG A 64 -7.27 18.26 11.56
CA ARG A 64 -6.26 19.26 11.93
C ARG A 64 -5.30 18.66 12.97
N ASP A 65 -4.02 18.65 12.65
CA ASP A 65 -2.95 18.38 13.60
C ASP A 65 -2.37 19.71 14.11
N GLU A 66 -2.66 20.05 15.36
CA GLU A 66 -2.16 21.29 15.97
C GLU A 66 -0.65 21.28 16.21
N LYS A 67 -0.05 20.11 16.46
CA LYS A 67 1.40 20.01 16.68
C LYS A 67 2.17 20.38 15.41
N ARG A 68 1.65 19.99 14.25
CA ARG A 68 2.24 20.29 12.92
C ARG A 68 1.71 21.58 12.31
N ASN A 69 0.69 22.20 12.91
CA ASN A 69 -0.05 23.33 12.34
C ASN A 69 -0.50 23.02 10.89
N ALA A 70 -1.02 21.81 10.67
CA ALA A 70 -1.34 21.28 9.35
C ALA A 70 -2.72 20.63 9.32
N THR A 71 -3.40 20.76 8.18
CA THR A 71 -4.69 20.12 7.92
C THR A 71 -4.51 19.05 6.85
N TYR A 72 -4.99 17.83 7.14
CA TYR A 72 -4.90 16.68 6.25
C TYR A 72 -6.30 16.26 5.78
N PRO A 73 -6.62 16.45 4.48
CA PRO A 73 -7.87 15.98 3.92
C PRO A 73 -7.88 14.47 3.77
N LYS A 74 -9.08 13.87 3.67
CA LYS A 74 -9.27 12.44 3.37
C LYS A 74 -8.36 11.52 4.23
N SER A 75 -8.25 11.81 5.52
CA SER A 75 -7.31 11.14 6.42
C SER A 75 -8.01 10.17 7.38
N PHE A 76 -7.25 9.20 7.88
CA PHE A 76 -7.73 8.24 8.88
C PHE A 76 -6.60 7.80 9.80
N ALA A 77 -6.94 7.41 11.02
CA ALA A 77 -6.02 6.73 11.92
C ALA A 77 -5.93 5.24 11.58
N VAL A 78 -4.73 4.66 11.67
CA VAL A 78 -4.55 3.23 11.40
C VAL A 78 -5.00 2.40 12.60
N ALA A 79 -6.02 1.57 12.43
CA ALA A 79 -6.53 0.67 13.46
C ALA A 79 -5.69 -0.61 13.63
N SER A 80 -5.11 -1.10 12.53
CA SER A 80 -4.14 -2.22 12.52
C SER A 80 -2.73 -1.72 12.85
N SER A 81 -2.59 -1.03 13.98
CA SER A 81 -1.39 -0.25 14.29
C SER A 81 -0.15 -1.11 14.58
N CYS A 82 -0.30 -2.31 15.15
CA CYS A 82 0.85 -3.18 15.40
C CYS A 82 1.42 -3.75 14.10
N SER A 83 0.56 -4.28 13.23
CA SER A 83 1.02 -4.77 11.92
C SER A 83 1.53 -3.64 11.03
N PHE A 84 0.94 -2.44 11.13
CA PHE A 84 1.46 -1.28 10.41
C PHE A 84 2.86 -0.87 10.88
N ALA A 85 3.15 -0.94 12.19
CA ALA A 85 4.44 -0.56 12.75
C ALA A 85 5.62 -1.39 12.19
N THR A 86 5.37 -2.61 11.69
CA THR A 86 6.41 -3.45 11.08
C THR A 86 6.74 -3.07 9.63
N SER A 87 6.02 -2.12 9.03
CA SER A 87 6.21 -1.71 7.63
C SER A 87 7.52 -0.97 7.37
N GLY A 88 8.13 -0.36 8.39
CA GLY A 88 9.34 0.46 8.26
C GLY A 88 9.12 1.81 7.56
N LEU A 89 7.87 2.21 7.33
CA LEU A 89 7.50 3.51 6.78
C LEU A 89 7.86 4.65 7.75
N LYS A 90 8.16 5.81 7.20
CA LYS A 90 8.43 7.07 7.90
C LYS A 90 7.44 8.15 7.46
N GLU A 91 7.31 9.22 8.24
CA GLU A 91 6.52 10.37 7.81
C GLU A 91 6.97 10.87 6.44
N GLY A 92 6.00 11.20 5.59
CA GLY A 92 6.21 11.62 4.22
C GLY A 92 6.26 10.47 3.20
N ASP A 93 6.47 9.22 3.64
CA ASP A 93 6.48 8.08 2.73
C ASP A 93 5.11 7.85 2.09
N ARG A 94 5.15 7.51 0.80
CA ARG A 94 3.99 7.07 0.03
C ARG A 94 4.01 5.55 -0.09
N PHE A 95 2.85 4.92 -0.03
CA PHE A 95 2.75 3.47 -0.05
C PHE A 95 1.41 3.00 -0.60
N THR A 96 1.39 1.77 -1.12
CA THR A 96 0.16 1.06 -1.46
C THR A 96 -0.36 0.26 -0.27
N PHE A 97 -1.68 0.10 -0.17
CA PHE A 97 -2.30 -0.74 0.85
C PHE A 97 -3.65 -1.30 0.39
N GLU A 98 -4.15 -2.28 1.14
CA GLU A 98 -5.50 -2.83 1.04
C GLU A 98 -6.26 -2.61 2.34
N LEU A 99 -7.60 -2.51 2.28
CA LEU A 99 -8.45 -2.53 3.47
C LEU A 99 -8.45 -3.93 4.07
N ALA A 100 -8.36 -4.00 5.40
CA ALA A 100 -8.50 -5.22 6.17
C ALA A 100 -9.84 -5.24 6.89
N ASP A 101 -10.46 -6.40 6.98
CA ASP A 101 -11.64 -6.60 7.83
C ASP A 101 -11.22 -6.49 9.30
N GLY A 102 -12.09 -5.88 10.11
CA GLY A 102 -11.81 -5.30 11.43
C GLY A 102 -11.37 -6.27 12.54
N ALA A 103 -10.25 -6.96 12.35
CA ALA A 103 -9.58 -7.70 13.39
C ALA A 103 -8.95 -6.70 14.36
N GLN A 104 -9.40 -6.76 15.62
CA GLN A 104 -8.82 -5.98 16.71
C GLN A 104 -7.47 -6.60 17.09
N GLU A 105 -6.40 -5.82 17.00
CA GLU A 105 -5.07 -6.27 17.38
C GLU A 105 -4.88 -6.10 18.89
N ASN A 106 -4.43 -7.16 19.57
CA ASN A 106 -4.05 -7.10 21.00
C ASN A 106 -2.63 -6.54 21.14
N CYS A 107 -2.50 -5.27 20.80
CA CYS A 107 -1.27 -4.50 20.91
C CYS A 107 -0.92 -4.15 22.35
N ALA A 108 0.37 -4.00 22.65
CA ALA A 108 0.78 -3.32 23.88
C ALA A 108 0.18 -1.91 23.88
N VAL A 109 -0.62 -1.59 24.90
CA VAL A 109 -1.29 -0.30 25.04
C VAL A 109 -0.36 0.67 25.73
N CYS A 110 -0.14 1.81 25.08
CA CYS A 110 0.55 2.93 25.67
C CYS A 110 -0.45 3.96 26.20
N MET A 111 -0.14 4.53 27.37
CA MET A 111 -1.00 5.50 28.06
C MET A 111 -0.77 6.96 27.61
N ALA A 112 0.23 7.20 26.75
CA ALA A 112 0.49 8.54 26.22
C ALA A 112 -0.60 8.93 25.22
N TYR A 113 -1.10 10.16 25.34
CA TYR A 113 -2.15 10.67 24.49
C TYR A 113 -1.56 11.43 23.28
N TYR A 114 -2.04 11.09 22.09
CA TYR A 114 -1.86 11.90 20.87
C TYR A 114 -3.19 11.97 20.11
N PRO A 115 -3.68 13.16 19.73
CA PRO A 115 -4.92 13.27 18.97
C PRO A 115 -4.74 12.67 17.57
N THR A 116 -5.68 11.83 17.15
CA THR A 116 -5.74 11.26 15.79
C THR A 116 -7.15 11.47 15.23
N PRO A 117 -7.38 11.32 13.91
CA PRO A 117 -8.73 11.41 13.37
C PRO A 117 -9.67 10.39 14.03
N ASP A 118 -10.93 10.79 14.25
CA ASP A 118 -11.98 9.90 14.78
C ASP A 118 -12.26 8.70 13.86
N LYS A 119 -11.93 8.85 12.57
CA LYS A 119 -12.09 7.83 11.55
C LYS A 119 -10.89 6.90 11.56
N LYS A 120 -11.16 5.61 11.73
CA LYS A 120 -10.13 4.57 11.83
C LYS A 120 -10.36 3.47 10.79
N LEU A 121 -9.30 3.04 10.14
CA LEU A 121 -9.33 1.93 9.18
C LEU A 121 -8.22 0.93 9.50
N SER A 122 -8.55 -0.36 9.41
CA SER A 122 -7.55 -1.43 9.38
C SER A 122 -7.06 -1.58 7.94
N ILE A 123 -5.75 -1.62 7.76
CA ILE A 123 -5.08 -1.77 6.46
C ILE A 123 -4.02 -2.86 6.52
N LYS A 124 -3.74 -3.48 5.37
CA LYS A 124 -2.79 -4.59 5.19
C LYS A 124 -2.08 -4.49 3.84
N ASN A 125 -1.18 -5.43 3.57
CA ASN A 125 -0.45 -5.56 2.29
C ASN A 125 0.27 -4.26 1.90
N ILE A 126 0.98 -3.68 2.88
CA ILE A 126 1.66 -2.39 2.74
C ILE A 126 2.91 -2.54 1.88
N SER A 127 3.07 -1.70 0.86
CA SER A 127 4.28 -1.62 0.05
C SER A 127 4.71 -0.18 -0.18
N LYS A 128 5.92 0.18 0.26
CA LYS A 128 6.48 1.52 0.07
C LYS A 128 6.71 1.80 -1.43
N ILE A 129 6.26 2.97 -1.88
CA ILE A 129 6.53 3.46 -3.24
C ILE A 129 7.82 4.27 -3.18
N THR A 130 8.86 3.76 -3.86
CA THR A 130 10.10 4.51 -4.06
C THR A 130 9.94 5.43 -5.28
N PRO A 131 10.27 6.72 -5.18
CA PRO A 131 10.29 7.63 -6.32
C PRO A 131 11.34 7.26 -7.37
#